data_AF-A0A661ZZY2-F1
#
_entry.id   AF-A0A661ZZY2-F1
#
_cell.length_a   1.000
_cell.length_b   1.000
_cell.length_c   1.000
_cell.angle_alpha   90.00
_cell.angle_beta   90.00
_cell.angle_gamma   90.00
#
_symmetry.space_group_name_H-M   'P 1'
#
loop_
_entity.id
_entity.type
_entity.pdbx_description
1 polymer ?
#
loop_
_entity_poly.entity_id
_entity_poly.type
_entity_poly.pdbx_seq_one_letter_code
_entity_poly.pdbx_strand_id
1 'polypeptide(L)'
;MDDEHLVDNESSILLNIEIAGKTGSIRLSSIYGSYNYLTDIEMPKDEIAKFSCPHCETHITSDAECLSCGADMVPFYLDMGGKVTICSRSGCKNHIVAFEDLAIALKKMYQEYGLAGKDDFKPDHKITQVEKPVDENKEIIESGAFLNSYCPHCNKSLLEENMLKLKIHNGGEGFLLLSPYLNVFTSKSTIFLEEDKVLKDVRCWHCDKSLIPEEKSCKKCGSDVVKIEVGARTKLIDFYICTKKGCRWHGLSGDDYFDIRLQDSLEW
;
A
#
# COMPACT_ATOMS: atom_id res chain seq x y z
N MET A 1 5.29 -21.68 9.94
CA MET A 1 6.41 -21.02 10.65
C MET A 1 6.89 -21.96 11.75
N ASP A 2 8.18 -21.94 12.08
CA ASP A 2 8.80 -22.65 13.21
C ASP A 2 9.42 -21.60 14.14
N ASP A 3 8.76 -21.36 15.28
CA ASP A 3 9.17 -20.36 16.28
C ASP A 3 10.27 -20.89 17.22
N GLU A 4 10.49 -22.21 17.26
CA GLU A 4 11.51 -22.83 18.13
C GLU A 4 12.90 -22.78 17.52
N HIS A 5 12.98 -22.75 16.18
CA HIS A 5 14.23 -22.74 15.43
C HIS A 5 14.33 -21.46 14.60
N LEU A 6 15.13 -20.52 15.10
CA LEU A 6 15.29 -19.22 14.47
C LEU A 6 16.30 -19.26 13.33
N VAL A 7 16.07 -18.44 12.32
CA VAL A 7 17.04 -18.05 11.29
C VAL A 7 17.03 -16.53 11.23
N ASP A 8 18.21 -15.91 11.25
CA ASP A 8 18.35 -14.43 11.37
C ASP A 8 17.66 -13.83 12.60
N ASN A 9 17.60 -14.60 13.70
CA ASN A 9 16.92 -14.25 14.95
C ASN A 9 15.39 -14.08 14.83
N GLU A 10 14.78 -14.57 13.75
CA GLU A 10 13.33 -14.55 13.53
C GLU A 10 12.82 -15.97 13.30
N SER A 11 11.52 -16.21 13.50
CA SER A 11 10.88 -17.50 13.24
C SER A 11 11.13 -17.95 11.81
N SER A 12 11.51 -19.21 11.63
CA SER A 12 11.92 -19.72 10.32
C SER A 12 10.75 -20.33 9.54
N ILE A 13 10.94 -20.43 8.22
CA ILE A 13 10.01 -21.12 7.33
C ILE A 13 10.47 -22.58 7.20
N LEU A 14 9.85 -23.48 7.96
CA LEU A 14 10.09 -24.93 7.89
C LEU A 14 9.41 -25.55 6.67
N LEU A 15 10.17 -26.33 5.90
CA LEU A 15 9.72 -27.08 4.72
C LEU A 15 10.38 -28.45 4.67
N ASN A 16 9.70 -29.40 4.04
CA ASN A 16 10.34 -30.63 3.57
C ASN A 16 11.06 -30.34 2.25
N ILE A 17 12.27 -30.87 2.09
CA ILE A 17 13.10 -30.63 0.90
C ILE A 17 13.59 -31.95 0.30
N GLU A 18 13.62 -32.03 -1.03
CA GLU A 18 14.31 -33.08 -1.79
C GLU A 18 15.30 -32.43 -2.76
N ILE A 19 16.58 -32.78 -2.68
CA ILE A 19 17.62 -32.30 -3.60
C ILE A 19 18.64 -33.40 -3.86
N ALA A 20 19.06 -33.58 -5.12
CA ALA A 20 20.02 -34.61 -5.53
C ALA A 20 19.71 -36.03 -4.99
N GLY A 21 18.41 -36.38 -4.89
CA GLY A 21 17.94 -37.67 -4.37
C GLY A 21 18.01 -37.84 -2.85
N LYS A 22 18.40 -36.81 -2.09
CA LYS A 22 18.34 -36.77 -0.63
C LYS A 22 17.09 -36.01 -0.19
N THR A 23 16.40 -36.53 0.81
CA THR A 23 15.24 -35.89 1.44
C THR A 23 15.60 -35.46 2.85
N GLY A 24 15.11 -34.30 3.27
CA GLY A 24 15.35 -33.75 4.60
C GLY A 24 14.40 -32.62 4.94
N SER A 25 14.78 -31.83 5.93
CA SER A 25 14.10 -30.61 6.32
C SER A 25 14.97 -29.39 6.08
N ILE A 26 14.33 -28.30 5.69
CA ILE A 26 14.98 -27.00 5.54
C ILE A 26 14.19 -25.94 6.29
N ARG A 27 14.92 -25.05 6.95
CA ARG A 27 14.40 -23.87 7.63
C ARG A 27 14.99 -22.65 6.93
N LEU A 28 14.16 -21.96 6.14
CA LEU A 28 14.56 -20.76 5.44
C LEU A 28 14.37 -19.54 6.36
N SER A 29 15.17 -18.49 6.14
CA SER A 29 14.89 -17.17 6.72
C SER A 29 13.52 -16.67 6.28
N SER A 30 12.80 -16.04 7.22
CA SER A 30 11.56 -15.32 6.94
C SER A 30 11.78 -13.86 6.52
N ILE A 31 13.03 -13.37 6.60
CA ILE A 31 13.42 -12.03 6.18
C ILE A 31 13.58 -11.98 4.67
N TYR A 32 12.79 -11.15 4.00
CA TYR A 32 12.89 -10.95 2.56
C TYR A 32 14.29 -10.43 2.17
N GLY A 33 14.92 -11.11 1.21
CA GLY A 33 16.28 -10.81 0.76
C GLY A 33 17.40 -11.49 1.58
N SER A 34 17.06 -12.21 2.66
CA SER A 34 18.00 -13.14 3.29
C SER A 34 18.04 -14.47 2.55
N TYR A 35 19.24 -15.04 2.43
CA TYR A 35 19.49 -16.35 1.83
C TYR A 35 20.01 -17.35 2.87
N ASN A 36 19.91 -17.01 4.15
CA ASN A 36 20.32 -17.88 5.23
C ASN A 36 19.28 -18.99 5.43
N TYR A 37 19.77 -20.18 5.74
CA TYR A 37 18.93 -21.33 6.01
C TYR A 37 19.68 -22.34 6.90
N LEU A 38 18.92 -23.21 7.55
CA LEU A 38 19.41 -24.39 8.24
C LEU A 38 18.81 -25.63 7.57
N THR A 39 19.61 -26.67 7.41
CA THR A 39 19.14 -27.93 6.82
C THR A 39 19.98 -29.09 7.35
N ASP A 40 19.39 -30.28 7.36
CA ASP A 40 20.02 -31.54 7.75
C ASP A 40 20.67 -32.28 6.57
N ILE A 41 20.50 -31.78 5.34
CA ILE A 41 21.08 -32.37 4.13
C ILE A 41 22.05 -31.42 3.44
N GLU A 42 22.92 -31.98 2.59
CA GLU A 42 23.77 -31.17 1.74
C GLU A 42 22.92 -30.46 0.68
N MET A 43 23.32 -29.22 0.37
CA MET A 43 22.73 -28.41 -0.70
C MET A 43 23.76 -28.24 -1.82
N PRO A 44 23.91 -29.22 -2.73
CA PRO A 44 24.85 -29.09 -3.84
C PRO A 44 24.50 -27.86 -4.68
N LYS A 45 25.51 -27.14 -5.13
CA LYS A 45 25.32 -25.95 -5.95
C LYS A 45 24.71 -26.34 -7.30
N ASP A 46 23.85 -25.47 -7.84
CA ASP A 46 23.21 -25.56 -9.15
C ASP A 46 22.18 -26.70 -9.30
N GLU A 47 21.98 -27.53 -8.28
CA GLU A 47 20.91 -28.54 -8.22
C GLU A 47 19.53 -27.92 -7.97
N ILE A 48 18.49 -28.60 -8.45
CA ILE A 48 17.08 -28.19 -8.26
C ILE A 48 16.52 -28.85 -7.00
N ALA A 49 16.11 -28.04 -6.04
CA ALA A 49 15.41 -28.49 -4.85
C ALA A 49 13.89 -28.51 -5.08
N LYS A 50 13.24 -29.58 -4.63
CA LYS A 50 11.78 -29.63 -4.51
C LYS A 50 11.40 -29.35 -3.07
N PHE A 51 10.36 -28.56 -2.89
CA PHE A 51 9.86 -28.17 -1.57
C PHE A 51 8.44 -28.70 -1.39
N SER A 52 8.15 -29.19 -0.19
CA SER A 52 6.83 -29.69 0.18
C SER A 52 6.42 -29.14 1.54
N CYS A 53 5.11 -28.94 1.72
CA CYS A 53 4.56 -28.48 2.98
C CYS A 53 4.85 -29.54 4.07
N PRO A 54 5.39 -29.17 5.25
CA PRO A 54 5.69 -30.12 6.31
C PRO A 54 4.44 -30.68 7.01
N HIS A 55 3.26 -30.09 6.77
CA HIS A 55 2.00 -30.48 7.42
C HIS A 55 1.16 -31.44 6.58
N CYS A 56 1.14 -31.26 5.25
CA CYS A 56 0.32 -32.05 4.33
C CYS A 56 1.10 -32.76 3.23
N GLU A 57 2.43 -32.61 3.21
CA GLU A 57 3.36 -33.24 2.27
C GLU A 57 3.14 -32.88 0.79
N THR A 58 2.22 -31.95 0.52
CA THR A 58 1.93 -31.49 -0.84
C THR A 58 3.11 -30.70 -1.38
N HIS A 59 3.50 -31.02 -2.61
CA HIS A 59 4.59 -30.33 -3.31
C HIS A 59 4.19 -28.89 -3.65
N ILE A 60 5.09 -27.97 -3.36
CA ILE A 60 4.91 -26.54 -3.60
C ILE A 60 5.59 -26.23 -4.93
N THR A 61 4.79 -26.08 -5.99
CA THR A 61 5.26 -25.87 -7.36
C THR A 61 4.46 -24.77 -8.05
N SER A 62 5.01 -24.18 -9.11
CA SER A 62 4.30 -23.25 -9.98
C SER A 62 4.78 -23.35 -11.43
N ASP A 63 3.98 -22.90 -12.38
CA ASP A 63 4.33 -22.87 -13.80
C ASP A 63 5.29 -21.72 -14.16
N ALA A 64 5.79 -20.97 -13.16
CA ALA A 64 6.68 -19.84 -13.37
C ALA A 64 8.15 -20.29 -13.40
N GLU A 65 8.88 -19.85 -14.42
CA GLU A 65 10.31 -20.08 -14.54
C GLU A 65 11.14 -18.88 -14.04
N CYS A 66 12.29 -19.19 -13.47
CA CYS A 66 13.25 -18.20 -13.01
C CYS A 66 13.90 -17.49 -14.20
N LEU A 67 13.68 -16.18 -14.33
CA LEU A 67 14.28 -15.37 -15.41
C LEU A 67 15.81 -15.33 -15.39
N SER A 68 16.45 -15.69 -14.27
CA SER A 68 17.91 -15.70 -14.15
C SER A 68 18.58 -17.02 -14.51
N CYS A 69 17.91 -18.17 -14.29
CA CYS A 69 18.55 -19.49 -14.45
C CYS A 69 17.64 -20.58 -15.05
N GLY A 70 16.39 -20.24 -15.41
CA GLY A 70 15.43 -21.14 -16.05
C GLY A 70 14.89 -22.26 -15.16
N ALA A 71 15.14 -22.24 -13.85
CA ALA A 71 14.60 -23.22 -12.92
C ALA A 71 13.17 -22.88 -12.46
N ASP A 72 12.43 -23.89 -12.00
CA ASP A 72 11.09 -23.71 -11.47
C ASP A 72 11.08 -22.77 -10.25
N MET A 73 10.02 -21.98 -10.12
CA MET A 73 9.81 -21.07 -9.01
C MET A 73 8.84 -21.67 -7.98
N VAL A 74 9.12 -21.45 -6.70
CA VAL A 74 8.42 -22.04 -5.56
C VAL A 74 7.65 -20.95 -4.82
N PRO A 75 6.30 -20.93 -4.87
CA PRO A 75 5.48 -19.88 -4.26
C PRO A 75 5.14 -20.17 -2.80
N PHE A 76 5.23 -19.14 -1.96
CA PHE A 76 4.72 -19.08 -0.60
C PHE A 76 3.69 -17.97 -0.49
N TYR A 77 2.48 -18.32 -0.08
CA TYR A 77 1.40 -17.34 0.09
C TYR A 77 1.52 -16.67 1.46
N LEU A 78 1.35 -15.36 1.49
CA LEU A 78 1.42 -14.57 2.72
C LEU A 78 0.02 -14.43 3.32
N ASP A 79 -0.11 -14.56 4.63
CA ASP A 79 -1.39 -14.36 5.35
C ASP A 79 -1.92 -12.93 5.18
N MET A 80 -1.03 -11.98 4.93
CA MET A 80 -1.38 -10.59 4.65
C MET A 80 -1.97 -10.38 3.25
N GLY A 81 -1.91 -11.38 2.37
CA GLY A 81 -2.23 -11.28 0.96
C GLY A 81 -0.97 -11.13 0.12
N GLY A 82 -1.00 -11.65 -1.10
CA GLY A 82 0.17 -11.77 -1.97
C GLY A 82 0.96 -13.07 -1.76
N LYS A 83 2.09 -13.16 -2.45
CA LYS A 83 3.00 -14.30 -2.42
C LYS A 83 4.45 -13.88 -2.59
N VAL A 84 5.35 -14.60 -1.94
CA VAL A 84 6.79 -14.58 -2.23
C VAL A 84 7.09 -15.83 -3.03
N THR A 85 7.86 -15.69 -4.11
CA THR A 85 8.25 -16.82 -4.96
C THR A 85 9.76 -16.87 -5.05
N ILE A 86 10.36 -18.01 -4.69
CA ILE A 86 11.81 -18.19 -4.71
C ILE A 86 12.24 -19.15 -5.81
N CYS A 87 13.47 -19.01 -6.29
CA CYS A 87 14.03 -19.98 -7.23
C CYS A 87 14.37 -21.31 -6.52
N SER A 88 14.01 -22.43 -7.14
CA SER A 88 14.34 -23.79 -6.66
C SER A 88 15.81 -24.18 -6.80
N ARG A 89 16.59 -23.46 -7.62
CA ARG A 89 17.98 -23.80 -7.89
C ARG A 89 18.89 -23.35 -6.74
N SER A 90 19.58 -24.30 -6.13
CA SER A 90 20.62 -24.04 -5.14
C SER A 90 21.70 -23.11 -5.71
N GLY A 91 21.94 -21.98 -5.02
CA GLY A 91 22.89 -20.96 -5.45
C GLY A 91 22.29 -19.84 -6.33
N CYS A 92 21.02 -19.95 -6.76
CA CYS A 92 20.31 -18.85 -7.39
C CYS A 92 19.65 -17.96 -6.34
N LYS A 93 19.88 -16.64 -6.44
CA LYS A 93 19.35 -15.64 -5.51
C LYS A 93 18.06 -14.96 -5.99
N ASN A 94 17.54 -15.36 -7.15
CA ASN A 94 16.35 -14.72 -7.70
C ASN A 94 15.10 -15.08 -6.88
N HIS A 95 14.35 -14.06 -6.48
CA HIS A 95 13.12 -14.18 -5.74
C HIS A 95 12.23 -12.96 -6.03
N ILE A 96 10.91 -13.14 -5.95
CA ILE A 96 9.92 -12.13 -6.34
C ILE A 96 8.84 -12.07 -5.28
N VAL A 97 8.51 -10.87 -4.82
CA VAL A 97 7.28 -10.61 -4.06
C VAL A 97 6.22 -10.04 -5.01
N ALA A 98 5.01 -10.58 -4.94
CA ALA A 98 3.87 -10.12 -5.71
C ALA A 98 2.65 -9.98 -4.79
N PHE A 99 1.91 -8.89 -4.94
CA PHE A 99 0.66 -8.66 -4.23
C PHE A 99 -0.48 -8.63 -5.25
N GLU A 100 -1.59 -9.29 -4.91
CA GLU A 100 -2.82 -9.17 -5.70
C GLU A 100 -3.40 -7.75 -5.55
N ASP A 101 -3.40 -7.24 -4.31
CA ASP A 101 -3.75 -5.86 -3.98
C ASP A 101 -2.70 -5.27 -3.03
N LEU A 102 -1.84 -4.41 -3.58
CA LEU A 102 -0.78 -3.74 -2.84
C LEU A 102 -1.33 -2.83 -1.73
N ALA A 103 -2.53 -2.26 -1.90
CA ALA A 103 -3.13 -1.38 -0.90
C ALA A 103 -3.53 -2.15 0.36
N ILE A 104 -4.01 -3.40 0.22
CA ILE A 104 -4.33 -4.27 1.35
C ILE A 104 -3.06 -4.68 2.10
N ALA A 105 -1.99 -5.04 1.37
CA ALA A 105 -0.72 -5.43 1.98
C ALA A 105 -0.08 -4.28 2.77
N LEU A 106 -0.04 -3.07 2.18
CA LEU A 106 0.46 -1.87 2.86
C LEU A 106 -0.38 -1.53 4.09
N LYS A 107 -1.71 -1.63 4.00
CA LYS A 107 -2.60 -1.38 5.13
C LYS A 107 -2.31 -2.32 6.31
N LYS A 108 -2.12 -3.63 6.07
CA LYS A 108 -1.79 -4.58 7.14
C LYS A 108 -0.41 -4.30 7.72
N MET A 109 0.59 -4.00 6.90
CA MET A 109 1.93 -3.63 7.37
C MET A 109 1.89 -2.44 8.34
N TYR A 110 1.20 -1.35 7.97
CA TYR A 110 1.09 -0.18 8.85
C TYR A 110 0.30 -0.45 10.14
N GLN A 111 -0.70 -1.33 10.08
CA GLN A 111 -1.49 -1.72 11.24
C GLN A 111 -0.70 -2.57 12.24
N GLU A 112 0.18 -3.46 11.75
CA GLU A 112 0.95 -4.38 12.59
C GLU A 112 2.25 -3.77 13.11
N TYR A 113 2.96 -2.98 12.30
CA TYR A 113 4.32 -2.50 12.62
C TYR A 113 4.42 -0.99 12.88
N GLY A 114 3.34 -0.22 12.66
CA GLY A 114 3.39 1.23 12.77
C GLY A 114 4.26 1.89 11.68
N LEU A 115 4.63 3.16 11.89
CA LEU A 115 5.38 3.98 10.91
C LEU A 115 6.90 3.75 10.92
N ALA A 116 7.43 3.13 11.97
CA ALA A 116 8.84 2.78 12.12
C ALA A 116 8.94 1.26 12.19
N GLY A 117 9.25 0.62 11.06
CA GLY A 117 9.72 -0.77 11.10
C GLY A 117 10.89 -0.86 12.08
N LYS A 118 11.07 -2.00 12.77
CA LYS A 118 12.23 -2.19 13.65
C LYS A 118 13.52 -1.90 12.87
N ASP A 119 14.20 -0.81 13.22
CA ASP A 119 15.40 -0.25 12.59
C ASP A 119 16.67 -1.09 12.84
N ASP A 120 16.60 -2.41 12.67
CA ASP A 120 17.76 -3.29 12.90
C ASP A 120 18.37 -3.86 11.60
N PHE A 121 17.75 -3.65 10.43
CA PHE A 121 18.27 -4.16 9.16
C PHE A 121 19.06 -3.11 8.37
N LYS A 122 20.39 -3.22 8.35
CA LYS A 122 21.27 -2.46 7.46
C LYS A 122 21.75 -3.36 6.31
N PRO A 123 21.19 -3.24 5.09
CA PRO A 123 21.70 -4.00 3.95
C PRO A 123 23.06 -3.44 3.51
N ASP A 124 24.05 -4.33 3.42
CA ASP A 124 25.42 -4.04 3.00
C ASP A 124 25.54 -4.06 1.46
N HIS A 125 24.88 -3.13 0.76
CA HIS A 125 25.07 -2.97 -0.68
C HIS A 125 25.27 -1.50 -1.07
N LYS A 126 26.39 -1.24 -1.74
CA LYS A 126 26.74 0.08 -2.31
C LYS A 126 25.68 0.51 -3.31
N ILE A 127 25.02 1.63 -3.00
CA ILE A 127 24.07 2.31 -3.85
C ILE A 127 24.79 2.71 -5.15
N THR A 128 24.32 2.19 -6.28
CA THR A 128 24.74 2.66 -7.60
C THR A 128 24.09 4.01 -7.82
N GLN A 129 24.90 5.05 -8.07
CA GLN A 129 24.43 6.42 -8.23
C GLN A 129 23.42 6.52 -9.37
N VAL A 130 22.17 6.85 -9.04
CA VAL A 130 21.19 7.30 -10.03
C VAL A 130 21.55 8.75 -10.38
N GLU A 131 21.69 9.00 -11.68
CA GLU A 131 22.06 10.30 -12.23
C GLU A 131 20.97 11.35 -11.98
N LYS A 132 21.45 12.52 -11.54
CA LYS A 132 20.79 13.79 -11.20
C LYS A 132 20.14 13.85 -9.82
N PRO A 133 20.61 14.75 -8.92
CA PRO A 133 19.97 14.96 -7.63
C PRO A 133 18.60 15.60 -7.87
N VAL A 134 17.54 14.85 -7.58
CA VAL A 134 16.21 15.43 -7.39
C VAL A 134 16.29 16.19 -6.07
N ASP A 135 15.86 17.46 -6.06
CA ASP A 135 15.75 18.28 -4.86
C ASP A 135 14.90 17.51 -3.81
N GLU A 136 15.55 16.99 -2.78
CA GLU A 136 14.98 16.03 -1.81
C GLU A 136 13.87 16.64 -0.94
N ASN A 137 13.62 17.94 -1.03
CA ASN A 137 12.75 18.65 -0.11
C ASN A 137 11.34 18.97 -0.62
N LYS A 138 10.94 18.62 -1.85
CA LYS A 138 9.61 18.99 -2.40
C LYS A 138 8.99 17.90 -3.28
N GLU A 139 7.95 17.24 -2.77
CA GLU A 139 7.10 16.33 -3.52
C GLU A 139 6.05 17.10 -4.34
N ILE A 140 5.76 16.65 -5.57
CA ILE A 140 4.70 17.20 -6.42
C ILE A 140 3.69 16.09 -6.72
N ILE A 141 2.43 16.27 -6.31
CA ILE A 141 1.31 15.43 -6.77
C ILE A 141 0.83 15.99 -8.10
N GLU A 142 0.99 15.17 -9.14
CA GLU A 142 0.69 15.55 -10.51
C GLU A 142 -0.82 15.62 -10.78
N SER A 143 -1.19 16.50 -11.70
CA SER A 143 -2.55 16.56 -12.22
C SER A 143 -2.96 15.20 -12.78
N GLY A 144 -4.12 14.68 -12.40
CA GLY A 144 -4.55 13.33 -12.78
C GLY A 144 -3.94 12.19 -11.94
N ALA A 145 -3.20 12.48 -10.87
CA ALA A 145 -2.83 11.45 -9.90
C ALA A 145 -4.07 10.89 -9.18
N PHE A 146 -4.09 9.58 -8.93
CA PHE A 146 -5.18 8.94 -8.18
C PHE A 146 -5.01 9.18 -6.68
N LEU A 147 -6.03 9.76 -6.05
CA LEU A 147 -6.04 10.10 -4.63
C LEU A 147 -6.68 8.98 -3.82
N ASN A 148 -5.83 8.12 -3.24
CA ASN A 148 -6.25 7.15 -2.23
C ASN A 148 -6.81 7.91 -1.02
N SER A 149 -8.13 7.92 -0.87
CA SER A 149 -8.84 8.80 0.06
C SER A 149 -9.38 8.05 1.27
N TYR A 150 -9.23 8.61 2.46
CA TYR A 150 -9.58 7.99 3.73
C TYR A 150 -10.34 8.94 4.65
N CYS A 151 -11.14 8.36 5.55
CA CYS A 151 -11.86 9.11 6.57
C CYS A 151 -10.93 9.44 7.76
N PRO A 152 -10.78 10.71 8.15
CA PRO A 152 -9.90 11.12 9.27
C PRO A 152 -10.40 10.64 10.65
N HIS A 153 -11.62 10.10 10.72
CA HIS A 153 -12.21 9.67 12.00
C HIS A 153 -12.17 8.17 12.24
N CYS A 154 -12.09 7.37 11.17
CA CYS A 154 -12.17 5.90 11.28
C CYS A 154 -11.17 5.18 10.37
N ASN A 155 -10.39 5.92 9.58
CA ASN A 155 -9.31 5.46 8.71
C ASN A 155 -9.75 4.44 7.64
N LYS A 156 -11.06 4.28 7.43
CA LYS A 156 -11.61 3.46 6.36
C LYS A 156 -11.51 4.22 5.04
N SER A 157 -11.24 3.47 3.97
CA SER A 157 -11.22 3.99 2.61
C SER A 157 -12.56 4.64 2.28
N LEU A 158 -12.48 5.86 1.75
CA LEU A 158 -13.59 6.59 1.18
C LEU A 158 -13.72 6.30 -0.33
N LEU A 159 -13.16 5.19 -0.83
CA LEU A 159 -13.37 4.73 -2.20
C LEU A 159 -14.37 3.56 -2.26
N GLU A 160 -15.32 3.64 -3.18
CA GLU A 160 -16.24 2.56 -3.55
C GLU A 160 -16.41 2.56 -5.07
N GLU A 161 -16.25 1.41 -5.72
CA GLU A 161 -16.31 1.27 -7.19
C GLU A 161 -15.45 2.31 -7.95
N ASN A 162 -14.21 2.54 -7.47
CA ASN A 162 -13.27 3.54 -7.99
C ASN A 162 -13.77 5.00 -7.96
N MET A 163 -14.75 5.33 -7.11
CA MET A 163 -15.19 6.70 -6.86
C MET A 163 -15.06 7.07 -5.39
N LEU A 164 -14.73 8.33 -5.13
CA LEU A 164 -14.78 8.92 -3.79
C LEU A 164 -16.24 9.08 -3.39
N LYS A 165 -16.72 8.24 -2.48
CA LYS A 165 -18.12 8.29 -2.02
C LYS A 165 -18.21 9.14 -0.74
N LEU A 166 -19.27 9.90 -0.58
CA LEU A 166 -19.48 10.74 0.59
C LEU A 166 -20.96 10.73 0.91
N LYS A 167 -21.32 10.63 2.19
CA LYS A 167 -22.71 10.75 2.61
C LYS A 167 -23.03 12.23 2.77
N ILE A 168 -24.19 12.69 2.31
CA ILE A 168 -24.60 14.09 2.35
C ILE A 168 -25.95 14.23 3.05
N HIS A 169 -26.05 15.24 3.92
CA HIS A 169 -27.27 15.59 4.64
C HIS A 169 -27.64 17.03 4.27
N ASN A 170 -28.53 17.20 3.28
CA ASN A 170 -28.86 18.52 2.71
C ASN A 170 -30.36 18.70 2.44
N GLY A 171 -31.19 18.65 3.49
CA GLY A 171 -32.66 18.63 3.35
C GLY A 171 -33.23 17.25 2.95
N GLY A 172 -32.35 16.29 2.70
CA GLY A 172 -32.56 14.85 2.55
C GLY A 172 -31.20 14.14 2.68
N GLU A 173 -31.21 12.82 2.87
CA GLU A 173 -29.99 12.00 2.92
C GLU A 173 -29.69 11.38 1.56
N GLY A 174 -28.41 11.37 1.19
CA GLY A 174 -27.96 10.77 -0.05
C GLY A 174 -26.45 10.55 -0.10
N PHE A 175 -25.97 10.19 -1.29
CA PHE A 175 -24.56 10.02 -1.58
C PHE A 175 -24.10 10.99 -2.67
N LEU A 176 -22.87 11.46 -2.50
CA LEU A 176 -22.08 12.18 -3.48
C LEU A 176 -20.92 11.28 -3.90
N LEU A 177 -20.74 11.09 -5.20
CA LEU A 177 -19.69 10.29 -5.80
C LEU A 177 -18.82 11.23 -6.62
N LEU A 178 -17.55 11.35 -6.26
CA LEU A 178 -16.57 12.23 -6.92
C LEU A 178 -15.50 11.37 -7.59
N SER A 179 -14.88 11.91 -8.65
CA SER A 179 -13.65 11.30 -9.18
C SER A 179 -12.54 11.38 -8.13
N PRO A 180 -11.78 10.30 -7.92
CA PRO A 180 -10.62 10.29 -7.03
C PRO A 180 -9.36 10.87 -7.70
N TYR A 181 -9.38 11.26 -8.97
CA TYR A 181 -8.22 11.81 -9.65
C TYR A 181 -8.09 13.33 -9.42
N LEU A 182 -6.88 13.79 -9.09
CA LEU A 182 -6.58 15.21 -8.88
C LEU A 182 -6.94 16.02 -10.15
N ASN A 183 -7.61 17.16 -9.96
CA ASN A 183 -8.11 18.04 -11.03
C ASN A 183 -9.14 17.43 -12.00
N VAL A 184 -9.74 16.29 -11.66
CA VAL A 184 -10.85 15.68 -12.39
C VAL A 184 -12.15 15.90 -11.61
N PHE A 185 -12.99 16.83 -12.08
CA PHE A 185 -14.17 17.33 -11.36
C PHE A 185 -15.49 16.60 -11.68
N THR A 186 -15.41 15.38 -12.22
CA THR A 186 -16.62 14.61 -12.52
C THR A 186 -17.30 14.17 -11.21
N SER A 187 -18.62 14.32 -11.15
CA SER A 187 -19.40 13.95 -9.96
C SER A 187 -20.76 13.37 -10.33
N LYS A 188 -21.30 12.54 -9.44
CA LYS A 188 -22.67 12.01 -9.46
C LYS A 188 -23.27 12.16 -8.08
N SER A 189 -24.58 12.34 -7.98
CA SER A 189 -25.27 12.37 -6.68
C SER A 189 -26.60 11.66 -6.75
N THR A 190 -27.01 11.07 -5.63
CA THR A 190 -28.32 10.42 -5.48
C THR A 190 -29.42 11.40 -5.08
N ILE A 191 -29.07 12.64 -4.74
CA ILE A 191 -30.03 13.73 -4.47
C ILE A 191 -29.74 14.92 -5.36
N PHE A 192 -30.75 15.75 -5.58
CA PHE A 192 -30.57 17.00 -6.33
C PHE A 192 -29.72 17.98 -5.52
N LEU A 193 -28.67 18.49 -6.15
CA LEU A 193 -27.82 19.52 -5.59
C LEU A 193 -27.92 20.75 -6.50
N GLU A 194 -28.41 21.85 -5.95
CA GLU A 194 -28.48 23.14 -6.66
C GLU A 194 -27.08 23.70 -6.93
N GLU A 195 -26.87 24.25 -8.11
CA GLU A 195 -25.63 24.98 -8.42
C GLU A 195 -25.45 26.18 -7.48
N ASP A 196 -24.19 26.50 -7.17
CA ASP A 196 -23.80 27.58 -6.26
C ASP A 196 -24.30 27.47 -4.80
N LYS A 197 -24.88 26.34 -4.40
CA LYS A 197 -25.26 26.10 -3.00
C LYS A 197 -24.18 25.33 -2.24
N VAL A 198 -24.09 25.64 -0.95
CA VAL A 198 -23.20 24.99 0.02
C VAL A 198 -23.91 23.79 0.61
N LEU A 199 -23.23 22.64 0.67
CA LEU A 199 -23.74 21.46 1.38
C LEU A 199 -23.78 21.74 2.88
N LYS A 200 -24.91 21.44 3.53
CA LYS A 200 -25.08 21.64 4.99
C LYS A 200 -24.17 20.74 5.82
N ASP A 201 -24.07 19.46 5.45
CA ASP A 201 -23.22 18.51 6.14
C ASP A 201 -22.79 17.39 5.18
N VAL A 202 -21.54 16.99 5.29
CA VAL A 202 -20.90 15.92 4.53
C VAL A 202 -20.26 14.96 5.52
N ARG A 203 -20.59 13.68 5.42
CA ARG A 203 -20.22 12.65 6.38
C ARG A 203 -19.51 11.49 5.74
N CYS A 204 -18.72 10.79 6.56
CA CYS A 204 -18.21 9.48 6.21
C CYS A 204 -19.36 8.47 6.15
N TRP A 205 -19.47 7.71 5.07
CA TRP A 205 -20.52 6.70 4.96
C TRP A 205 -20.29 5.47 5.87
N HIS A 206 -19.09 5.31 6.43
CA HIS A 206 -18.76 4.18 7.31
C HIS A 206 -19.05 4.47 8.79
N CYS A 207 -18.72 5.66 9.27
CA CYS A 207 -18.84 6.01 10.69
C CYS A 207 -19.85 7.13 10.97
N ASP A 208 -20.48 7.69 9.93
CA ASP A 208 -21.48 8.76 10.00
C ASP A 208 -21.02 10.04 10.72
N LYS A 209 -19.71 10.20 10.97
CA LYS A 209 -19.14 11.45 11.50
C LYS A 209 -19.02 12.50 10.39
N SER A 210 -19.26 13.75 10.74
CA SER A 210 -19.07 14.89 9.83
C SER A 210 -17.59 15.03 9.45
N LEU A 211 -17.37 15.26 8.16
CA LEU A 211 -16.07 15.52 7.57
C LEU A 211 -15.80 17.02 7.43
N ILE A 212 -16.73 17.88 7.88
CA ILE A 212 -16.54 19.33 7.87
C ILE A 212 -15.85 19.73 9.19
N PRO A 213 -14.62 20.29 9.15
CA PRO A 213 -13.93 20.78 10.34
C PRO A 213 -14.46 22.16 10.76
N GLU A 214 -14.31 22.51 12.04
CA GLU A 214 -14.85 23.76 12.61
C GLU A 214 -14.09 25.03 12.18
N GLU A 215 -12.78 24.95 11.93
CA GLU A 215 -11.90 26.12 11.71
C GLU A 215 -11.17 26.08 10.35
N LYS A 216 -11.87 25.70 9.27
CA LYS A 216 -11.30 25.75 7.91
C LYS A 216 -12.35 26.13 6.88
N SER A 217 -12.01 27.06 6.00
CA SER A 217 -12.87 27.49 4.89
C SER A 217 -12.13 27.50 3.56
N CYS A 218 -12.90 27.46 2.48
CA CYS A 218 -12.42 27.47 1.12
C CYS A 218 -11.81 28.83 0.81
N LYS A 219 -10.52 28.87 0.43
CA LYS A 219 -9.83 30.12 0.09
C LYS A 219 -10.36 30.81 -1.18
N LYS A 220 -11.15 30.11 -2.00
CA LYS A 220 -11.72 30.66 -3.24
C LYS A 220 -13.09 31.32 -3.05
N CYS A 221 -14.00 30.70 -2.30
CA CYS A 221 -15.38 31.19 -2.16
C CYS A 221 -15.85 31.38 -0.72
N GLY A 222 -15.01 31.10 0.28
CA GLY A 222 -15.31 31.30 1.70
C GLY A 222 -16.26 30.26 2.32
N SER A 223 -16.74 29.29 1.54
CA SER A 223 -17.62 28.22 2.04
C SER A 223 -16.85 27.18 2.85
N ASP A 224 -17.57 26.34 3.59
CA ASP A 224 -16.98 25.23 4.33
C ASP A 224 -16.22 24.25 3.42
N VAL A 225 -15.40 23.41 4.04
CA VAL A 225 -14.60 22.40 3.34
C VAL A 225 -14.83 21.03 3.94
N VAL A 226 -14.72 20.01 3.11
CA VAL A 226 -14.64 18.62 3.53
C VAL A 226 -13.17 18.29 3.76
N LYS A 227 -12.83 17.77 4.94
CA LYS A 227 -11.53 17.21 5.27
C LYS A 227 -11.55 15.70 5.01
N ILE A 228 -10.65 15.24 4.15
CA ILE A 228 -10.32 13.83 3.95
C ILE A 228 -8.80 13.66 4.07
N GLU A 229 -8.34 12.43 4.28
CA GLU A 229 -6.91 12.12 4.21
C GLU A 229 -6.60 11.51 2.85
N VAL A 230 -5.52 11.94 2.21
CA VAL A 230 -5.03 11.34 0.96
C VAL A 230 -3.64 10.75 1.17
N GLY A 231 -3.37 9.61 0.54
CA GLY A 231 -2.04 9.02 0.52
C GLY A 231 -1.11 9.78 -0.44
N ALA A 232 0.02 10.26 0.08
CA ALA A 232 1.12 10.84 -0.71
C ALA A 232 2.43 10.16 -0.28
N ARG A 233 3.05 9.41 -1.19
CA ARG A 233 4.19 8.50 -0.91
C ARG A 233 4.02 7.68 0.37
N THR A 234 4.68 8.09 1.46
CA THR A 234 4.78 7.36 2.74
C THR A 234 3.96 8.01 3.87
N LYS A 235 3.20 9.08 3.58
CA LYS A 235 2.41 9.82 4.58
C LYS A 235 0.94 9.94 4.15
N LEU A 236 0.06 10.06 5.14
CA LEU A 236 -1.30 10.55 4.95
C LEU A 236 -1.26 12.06 5.18
N ILE A 237 -1.84 12.80 4.26
CA ILE A 237 -1.95 14.25 4.35
C ILE A 237 -3.40 14.70 4.37
N ASP A 238 -3.64 15.82 5.03
CA ASP A 238 -4.94 16.44 5.10
C ASP A 238 -5.25 17.11 3.75
N PHE A 239 -6.30 16.64 3.09
CA PHE A 239 -6.79 17.17 1.83
C PHE A 239 -8.19 17.75 2.01
N TYR A 240 -8.37 18.97 1.50
CA TYR A 240 -9.59 19.73 1.65
C TYR A 240 -10.29 19.91 0.31
N ILE A 241 -11.61 19.74 0.28
CA ILE A 241 -12.47 19.93 -0.89
C ILE A 241 -13.57 20.91 -0.54
N CYS A 242 -13.87 21.90 -1.39
CA CYS A 242 -14.95 22.83 -1.13
C CYS A 242 -16.33 22.15 -1.09
N THR A 243 -17.19 22.52 -0.13
CA THR A 243 -18.58 22.02 -0.05
C THR A 243 -19.56 22.73 -0.99
N LYS A 244 -19.16 23.84 -1.63
CA LYS A 244 -20.01 24.59 -2.56
C LYS A 244 -20.03 23.93 -3.94
N LYS A 245 -21.22 23.55 -4.41
CA LYS A 245 -21.40 23.03 -5.77
C LYS A 245 -20.99 24.08 -6.81
N GLY A 246 -20.19 23.66 -7.78
CA GLY A 246 -19.59 24.54 -8.79
C GLY A 246 -18.21 25.09 -8.40
N CYS A 247 -17.81 24.99 -7.13
CA CYS A 247 -16.46 25.37 -6.71
C CYS A 247 -15.47 24.23 -6.95
N ARG A 248 -14.39 24.52 -7.68
CA ARG A 248 -13.31 23.57 -8.02
C ARG A 248 -12.10 23.66 -7.09
N TRP A 249 -12.25 24.32 -5.95
CA TRP A 249 -11.14 24.52 -5.03
C TRP A 249 -10.89 23.25 -4.21
N HIS A 250 -9.62 22.88 -4.13
CA HIS A 250 -9.05 21.92 -3.18
C HIS A 250 -7.77 22.51 -2.58
N GLY A 251 -7.27 21.92 -1.50
CA GLY A 251 -6.04 22.38 -0.85
C GLY A 251 -5.53 21.41 0.22
N LEU A 252 -4.34 21.69 0.75
CA LEU A 252 -3.67 20.91 1.79
C LEU A 252 -3.66 21.65 3.14
N SER A 253 -3.20 21.00 4.21
CA SER A 253 -2.95 21.67 5.49
C SER A 253 -1.66 22.51 5.46
N GLY A 254 -1.55 23.47 6.38
CA GLY A 254 -0.44 24.42 6.45
C GLY A 254 0.94 23.75 6.58
N ASP A 255 1.01 22.68 7.36
CA ASP A 255 2.24 21.94 7.62
C ASP A 255 2.62 21.03 6.44
N ASP A 256 1.63 20.56 5.67
CA ASP A 256 1.86 19.69 4.50
C ASP A 256 2.38 20.46 3.26
N TYR A 257 2.19 21.78 3.20
CA TYR A 257 2.68 22.63 2.10
C TYR A 257 4.21 22.78 2.05
N PHE A 258 4.91 22.48 3.16
CA PHE A 258 6.37 22.54 3.20
C PHE A 258 7.00 21.39 2.43
N ASP A 259 6.38 20.22 2.47
CA ASP A 259 6.89 18.98 1.88
C ASP A 259 6.20 18.63 0.55
N ILE A 260 4.92 19.01 0.35
CA ILE A 260 4.08 18.54 -0.77
C ILE A 260 3.42 19.70 -1.52
N ARG A 261 3.44 19.62 -2.86
CA ARG A 261 2.86 20.59 -3.79
C ARG A 261 1.86 19.92 -4.73
N LEU A 262 0.76 20.60 -5.05
CA LEU A 262 -0.19 20.19 -6.08
C LEU A 262 0.14 20.93 -7.38
N GLN A 263 0.28 20.21 -8.50
CA GLN A 263 0.78 20.77 -9.77
C GLN A 263 -0.05 21.94 -10.34
N ASP A 264 -1.33 22.07 -9.98
CA ASP A 264 -2.24 23.13 -10.47
C ASP A 264 -3.00 23.86 -9.33
N SER A 265 -2.43 23.92 -8.12
CA SER A 265 -3.08 24.67 -7.03
C SER A 265 -3.17 26.16 -7.36
N LEU A 266 -4.33 26.78 -7.12
CA LEU A 266 -4.55 28.24 -7.21
C LEU A 266 -3.83 29.02 -6.09
N GLU A 267 -2.98 28.37 -5.29
CA GLU A 267 -2.28 28.95 -4.14
C GLU A 267 -0.89 29.53 -4.46
N TRP A 268 -0.69 29.99 -5.71
CA TRP A 268 0.48 30.79 -6.11
C TRP A 268 0.10 32.24 -6.41
#